data_AF-W1YGU4-F1
#
_entry.id   AF-W1YGU4-F1
#
_cell.length_a   1.000
_cell.length_b   1.000
_cell.length_c   1.000
_cell.angle_alpha   90.00
_cell.angle_beta   90.00
_cell.angle_gamma   90.00
#
_symmetry.space_group_name_H-M   'P 1'
#
loop_
_entity.id
_entity.type
_entity.pdbx_description
1 polymer ?
#
loop_
_entity_poly.entity_id
_entity_poly.type
_entity_poly.pdbx_seq_one_letter_code
_entity_poly.pdbx_strand_id
1 'polypeptide(L)'
;ENQLEDGHECLLRRVISSDGRSRGFINGTAVPLSQLRELGQLLIQIHGQHAHQLLTKPEHQKFLLDGYANETSLLQEMTAR
;
A
#
# COMPACT_ATOMS: atom_id res chain seq x y z
N GLU A 1 4.10 10.04 -13.97
CA GLU A 1 5.46 10.51 -13.65
C GLU A 1 6.44 9.39 -13.30
N ASN A 2 5.99 8.25 -12.77
CA ASN A 2 6.85 7.10 -12.46
C ASN A 2 6.53 5.89 -13.37
N GLN A 3 6.90 5.95 -14.64
CA GLN A 3 6.56 4.92 -15.64
C GLN A 3 7.30 3.61 -15.37
N LEU A 4 6.71 2.46 -15.73
CA LEU A 4 7.31 1.13 -15.54
C LEU A 4 8.46 0.89 -16.52
N GLU A 5 9.50 0.19 -16.08
CA GLU A 5 10.56 -0.32 -16.97
C GLU A 5 10.02 -1.53 -17.74
N ASP A 6 10.20 -1.53 -19.06
CA ASP A 6 9.68 -2.52 -20.03
C ASP A 6 8.20 -2.91 -19.83
N GLY A 7 7.39 -1.99 -19.31
CA GLY A 7 5.94 -2.10 -19.20
C GLY A 7 5.40 -2.93 -18.03
N HIS A 8 6.25 -3.64 -17.29
CA HIS A 8 5.80 -4.57 -16.25
C HIS A 8 6.60 -4.53 -14.94
N GLU A 9 7.74 -3.85 -14.90
CA GLU A 9 8.57 -3.80 -13.68
C GLU A 9 8.46 -2.44 -12.97
N CYS A 10 8.25 -2.50 -11.66
CA CYS A 10 8.21 -1.33 -10.77
C CYS A 10 9.32 -1.46 -9.73
N LEU A 11 10.38 -0.68 -9.89
CA LEU A 11 11.52 -0.63 -8.99
C LEU A 11 11.31 0.42 -7.90
N LEU A 12 11.15 -0.07 -6.68
CA LEU A 12 11.02 0.73 -5.47
C LEU A 12 12.38 0.77 -4.75
N ARG A 13 12.92 1.97 -4.51
CA ARG A 13 14.21 2.13 -3.83
C ARG A 13 14.14 3.18 -2.73
N ARG A 14 14.62 2.82 -1.55
CA ARG A 14 14.85 3.74 -0.42
C ARG A 14 16.34 3.80 -0.11
N VAL A 15 16.90 5.01 -0.04
CA VAL A 15 18.29 5.25 0.32
C VAL A 15 18.32 5.96 1.66
N ILE A 16 19.00 5.37 2.64
CA ILE A 16 19.18 5.93 3.99
C ILE A 16 20.66 6.27 4.14
N SER A 17 20.96 7.55 4.30
CA SER A 17 22.31 8.05 4.52
C SER A 17 22.72 7.82 5.98
N SER A 18 24.04 7.78 6.24
CA SER A 18 24.60 7.66 7.59
C SER A 18 24.23 8.83 8.51
N ASP A 19 23.92 10.00 7.94
CA ASP A 19 23.43 11.19 8.64
C ASP A 19 21.92 11.13 8.97
N GLY A 20 21.25 10.01 8.66
CA GLY A 20 19.83 9.79 8.94
C GLY A 20 18.87 10.34 7.88
N ARG A 21 19.35 11.04 6.84
CA ARG A 21 18.48 11.48 5.74
C ARG A 21 18.00 10.30 4.92
N SER A 22 16.72 10.31 4.55
CA SER A 22 16.08 9.27 3.75
C SER A 22 15.55 9.85 2.44
N ARG A 23 15.82 9.17 1.32
CA ARG A 23 15.26 9.50 0.00
C ARG A 23 14.55 8.29 -0.60
N GLY A 24 13.44 8.54 -1.27
CA GLY A 24 12.65 7.52 -1.97
C GLY A 24 12.72 7.67 -3.48
N PHE A 25 12.63 6.56 -4.20
CA PHE A 25 12.62 6.52 -5.65
C PHE A 25 11.61 5.48 -6.17
N ILE A 26 10.91 5.81 -7.24
CA ILE A 26 10.09 4.88 -8.03
C ILE A 26 10.59 4.97 -9.47
N ASN A 27 11.08 3.86 -10.02
CA ASN A 27 11.62 3.78 -11.39
C ASN A 27 12.63 4.90 -11.70
N GLY A 28 13.56 5.12 -10.76
CA GLY A 28 14.61 6.14 -10.87
C GLY A 28 14.18 7.56 -10.50
N THR A 29 12.89 7.88 -10.50
CA THR A 29 12.37 9.21 -10.14
C THR A 29 12.28 9.39 -8.63
N ALA A 30 12.80 10.50 -8.12
CA ALA A 30 12.74 10.82 -6.69
C ALA A 30 11.31 11.15 -6.25
N VAL A 31 10.86 10.56 -5.14
CA VAL A 31 9.51 10.72 -4.60
C VAL A 31 9.51 10.97 -3.09
N PRO A 32 8.44 11.61 -2.56
CA PRO A 32 8.22 11.68 -1.12
C PRO A 32 8.12 10.28 -0.47
N LEU A 33 8.55 10.18 0.78
CA LEU A 33 8.48 8.92 1.53
C LEU A 33 7.03 8.44 1.74
N SER A 34 6.06 9.36 1.83
CA SER A 34 4.63 9.03 1.93
C SER A 34 4.16 8.20 0.74
N GLN A 35 4.57 8.56 -0.47
CA GLN A 35 4.19 7.84 -1.69
C GLN A 35 4.77 6.42 -1.72
N LEU A 36 6.03 6.23 -1.29
CA LEU A 36 6.60 4.89 -1.11
C LEU A 36 5.85 4.07 -0.08
N ARG A 37 5.40 4.70 1.02
CA ARG A 37 4.65 4.02 2.08
C ARG A 37 3.28 3.57 1.60
N GLU A 38 2.54 4.44 0.91
CA GLU A 38 1.22 4.12 0.35
C GLU A 38 1.33 2.96 -0.64
N LEU A 39 2.28 3.02 -1.58
CA LEU A 39 2.48 1.95 -2.56
C LEU A 39 2.97 0.65 -1.90
N GLY A 40 3.90 0.75 -0.94
CA GLY A 40 4.40 -0.41 -0.19
C GLY A 40 3.30 -1.14 0.60
N GLN A 41 2.29 -0.43 1.10
CA GLN A 41 1.14 -1.03 1.80
C GLN A 41 0.25 -1.88 0.88
N LEU A 42 0.24 -1.60 -0.43
CA LEU A 42 -0.51 -2.38 -1.41
C LEU A 42 0.25 -3.62 -1.89
N LEU A 43 1.58 -3.59 -1.83
CA LEU A 43 2.45 -4.61 -2.44
C LEU A 43 3.06 -5.57 -1.41
N ILE A 44 3.27 -5.12 -0.18
CA ILE A 44 4.05 -5.85 0.82
C ILE A 44 3.32 -5.83 2.16
N GLN A 45 3.03 -7.02 2.70
CA GLN A 45 2.58 -7.18 4.07
C GLN A 45 3.74 -7.71 4.92
N ILE A 46 4.30 -6.86 5.77
CA ILE A 46 5.39 -7.25 6.68
C ILE A 46 4.77 -7.97 7.89
N HIS A 47 5.03 -9.26 8.04
CA HIS A 47 4.65 -10.04 9.22
C HIS A 47 5.82 -10.08 10.22
N GLY A 48 5.62 -9.56 11.43
CA GLY A 48 6.65 -9.51 12.49
C GLY A 48 6.07 -9.11 13.85
N GLN A 49 6.91 -9.09 14.90
CA GLN A 49 6.50 -8.85 16.31
C GLN A 49 5.78 -7.50 16.56
N HIS A 50 5.99 -6.51 15.68
CA HIS A 50 5.30 -5.20 15.71
C HIS A 50 4.39 -4.97 14.50
N ALA A 51 4.04 -6.03 13.77
CA ALA A 51 3.00 -5.95 12.76
C ALA A 51 1.69 -5.71 13.51
N HIS A 52 1.28 -4.45 13.63
CA HIS A 52 -0.08 -4.11 14.02
C HIS A 52 -1.00 -4.83 13.04
N GLN A 53 -1.54 -5.95 13.53
CA GLN A 53 -2.26 -6.94 12.75
C GLN A 53 -3.37 -6.21 12.02
N LEU A 54 -3.22 -6.00 10.71
CA LEU A 54 -4.31 -5.48 9.87
C LEU A 54 -5.57 -6.32 10.09
N LEU A 55 -5.39 -7.62 10.33
CA LEU A 55 -6.43 -8.57 10.73
C LEU A 55 -7.20 -8.20 12.01
N THR A 56 -6.68 -7.37 12.92
CA THR A 56 -7.42 -6.93 14.12
C THR A 56 -8.07 -5.57 13.96
N LYS A 57 -7.83 -4.86 12.84
CA LYS A 57 -8.51 -3.60 12.56
C LYS A 57 -9.92 -3.89 12.04
N PRO A 58 -10.99 -3.42 12.71
CA PRO A 58 -12.37 -3.69 12.31
C PRO A 58 -12.66 -3.32 10.85
N GLU A 59 -12.07 -2.21 10.40
CA GLU A 59 -12.29 -1.68 9.05
C GLU A 59 -11.68 -2.59 7.98
N HIS A 60 -10.55 -3.21 8.29
CA HIS A 60 -9.91 -4.17 7.39
C HIS A 60 -10.62 -5.52 7.40
N GLN A 61 -11.12 -5.97 8.55
CA GLN A 61 -11.96 -7.17 8.64
C GLN A 61 -13.25 -7.00 7.83
N LYS A 62 -13.92 -5.85 7.96
CA LYS A 62 -15.10 -5.52 7.17
C LYS A 62 -14.78 -5.54 5.68
N PHE A 63 -13.72 -4.86 5.25
CA PHE A 63 -13.29 -4.86 3.85
C PHE A 63 -13.06 -6.29 3.31
N LEU A 64 -12.41 -7.16 4.09
CA LEU A 64 -12.19 -8.56 3.71
C LEU A 64 -13.49 -9.36 3.60
N LEU A 65 -14.42 -9.17 4.54
CA LEU A 65 -15.72 -9.83 4.54
C LEU A 65 -16.59 -9.38 3.35
N ASP A 66 -16.64 -8.07 3.12
CA ASP A 66 -17.37 -7.44 2.01
C ASP A 66 -16.80 -7.94 0.66
N GLY A 67 -15.47 -8.05 0.56
CA GLY A 67 -14.79 -8.61 -0.61
C GLY A 67 -15.07 -10.11 -0.82
N TYR A 68 -15.16 -10.89 0.27
CA TYR A 68 -15.50 -12.31 0.19
C TYR A 68 -16.95 -12.54 -0.27
N ALA A 69 -17.89 -11.72 0.21
CA ALA A 69 -19.29 -11.80 -0.20
C ALA A 69 -19.48 -11.44 -1.69
N ASN A 70 -18.61 -10.58 -2.24
CA ASN A 70 -18.61 -10.14 -3.64
C ASN A 70 -19.94 -9.51 -4.11
N GLU A 71 -20.67 -8.87 -3.19
CA GLU A 71 -21.96 -8.20 -3.43
C GLU A 71 -21.79 -6.67 -3.53
N THR A 72 -21.02 -6.20 -4.52
CA THR A 72 -20.64 -4.77 -4.63
C THR A 72 -21.84 -3.83 -4.78
N SER A 73 -22.90 -4.26 -5.47
CA SER A 73 -24.14 -3.48 -5.66
C SER A 73 -24.84 -3.21 -4.33
N LEU A 74 -24.97 -4.23 -3.47
CA LEU A 74 -25.61 -4.10 -2.16
C LEU A 74 -24.82 -3.16 -1.24
N LEU A 75 -23.49 -3.20 -1.29
CA LEU A 75 -22.63 -2.29 -0.53
C LEU A 75 -22.78 -0.83 -0.97
N GLN A 76 -22.96 -0.59 -2.27
CA GLN A 76 -23.23 0.75 -2.81
C GLN A 76 -24.57 1.29 -2.33
N GLU A 77 -25.63 0.47 -2.36
CA GLU A 77 -26.96 0.85 -1.84
C GLU A 77 -26.92 1.19 -0.35
N MET A 78 -26.19 0.41 0.45
CA MET A 78 -26.07 0.64 1.90
C MET A 78 -25.30 1.93 2.22
N THR A 79 -24.30 2.28 1.42
CA THR A 79 -23.47 3.49 1.62
C THR A 79 -24.18 4.77 1.17
N ALA A 80 -25.15 4.67 0.27
CA ALA A 80 -25.94 5.79 -0.23
C ALA A 80 -27.07 6.25 0.72
N ARG A 81 -27.31 5.51 1.81
CA ARG A 81 -28.26 5.85 2.87
C ARG A 81 -27.56 6.57 4.02
#